data_AF-A0A949T4L2-F1
#
_entry.id   AF-A0A949T4L2-F1
#
_cell.length_a   1.000
_cell.length_b   1.000
_cell.length_c   1.000
_cell.angle_alpha   90.00
_cell.angle_beta   90.00
_cell.angle_gamma   90.00
#
_symmetry.space_group_name_H-M   'P 1'
#
loop_
_entity.id
_entity.type
_entity.pdbx_description
1 polymer ?
#
loop_
_entity_poly.entity_id
_entity_poly.type
_entity_poly.pdbx_seq_one_letter_code
_entity_poly.pdbx_strand_id
1 'polypeptide(L)'
;MTDIKVGNRIVNSSEIVEGGLYYLPNKAGKFSVSKVLVIDDFTFHVRIYANKFDKPPLEVNSSELNLGSVDGSDGFGIGHAPIDKEGFLNELTFFIRQESVSEEELEGYKYYLDAMQ
;
A
#
# COMPACT_ATOMS: atom_id res chain seq x y z
N MET A 1 -4.40 -15.69 -11.95
CA MET A 1 -3.64 -14.43 -11.80
C MET A 1 -4.39 -13.39 -12.59
N THR A 2 -4.73 -12.27 -11.96
CA THR A 2 -5.43 -11.16 -12.62
C THR A 2 -4.38 -10.41 -13.44
N ASP A 3 -4.57 -10.29 -14.76
CA ASP A 3 -3.65 -9.58 -15.67
C ASP A 3 -3.79 -8.05 -15.52
N ILE A 4 -3.47 -7.54 -14.34
CA ILE A 4 -3.51 -6.11 -14.06
C ILE A 4 -2.24 -5.48 -14.64
N LYS A 5 -2.40 -4.54 -15.56
CA LYS A 5 -1.28 -3.85 -16.18
C LYS A 5 -0.74 -2.77 -15.25
N VAL A 6 0.58 -2.62 -15.24
CA VAL A 6 1.28 -1.54 -14.55
C VAL A 6 0.74 -0.18 -15.00
N GLY A 7 0.49 0.71 -14.05
CA GLY A 7 -0.04 2.05 -14.30
C GLY A 7 -1.54 2.11 -14.60
N ASN A 8 -2.26 0.98 -14.58
CA ASN A 8 -3.72 0.99 -14.65
C ASN A 8 -4.30 1.47 -13.32
N ARG A 9 -5.29 2.37 -13.42
CA ARG A 9 -6.12 2.73 -12.27
C ARG A 9 -6.97 1.53 -11.86
N ILE A 10 -6.96 1.22 -10.57
CA ILE A 10 -7.87 0.25 -9.99
C ILE A 10 -9.20 0.92 -9.66
N VAL A 11 -10.30 0.28 -10.07
CA VAL A 11 -11.66 0.77 -9.80
C VAL A 11 -12.55 -0.30 -9.17
N ASN A 12 -12.14 -1.58 -9.19
CA ASN A 12 -12.86 -2.66 -8.53
C ASN A 12 -12.02 -3.31 -7.42
N SER A 13 -12.67 -3.70 -6.32
CA SER A 13 -12.00 -4.40 -5.20
C SER A 13 -11.42 -5.75 -5.61
N SER A 14 -12.01 -6.42 -6.61
CA SER A 14 -11.53 -7.70 -7.14
C SER A 14 -10.20 -7.59 -7.91
N GLU A 15 -9.78 -6.38 -8.26
CA GLU A 15 -8.47 -6.10 -8.86
C GLU A 15 -7.42 -5.76 -7.80
N ILE A 16 -7.79 -5.68 -6.52
CA ILE A 16 -6.83 -5.54 -5.43
C ILE A 16 -6.33 -6.93 -5.03
N VAL A 17 -5.01 -7.08 -4.95
CA VAL A 17 -4.36 -8.35 -4.65
C VAL A 17 -3.45 -8.21 -3.44
N GLU A 18 -3.41 -9.26 -2.63
CA GLU A 18 -2.43 -9.36 -1.54
C GLU A 18 -1.01 -9.31 -2.11
N GLY A 19 -0.15 -8.55 -1.45
CA GLY A 19 1.20 -8.25 -1.91
C GLY A 19 1.28 -7.24 -3.05
N GLY A 20 0.14 -6.72 -3.52
CA GLY A 20 0.10 -5.68 -4.55
C GLY A 20 0.68 -4.36 -4.04
N LEU A 21 1.64 -3.80 -4.79
CA LEU A 21 2.13 -2.44 -4.64
C LEU A 21 1.32 -1.51 -5.54
N TYR A 22 0.92 -0.39 -4.97
CA TYR A 22 0.11 0.63 -5.63
C TYR A 22 0.71 2.02 -5.39
N TYR A 23 0.60 2.91 -6.38
CA TYR A 23 0.86 4.32 -6.17
C TYR A 23 -0.42 5.14 -6.16
N LEU A 24 -0.36 6.25 -5.42
CA LEU A 24 -1.45 7.21 -5.28
C LEU A 24 -0.89 8.64 -5.44
N PRO A 25 -1.45 9.48 -6.32
CA PRO A 25 -1.10 10.89 -6.38
C PRO A 25 -1.66 11.60 -5.13
N ASN A 26 -0.85 12.43 -4.50
CA ASN A 26 -1.28 13.27 -3.38
C ASN A 26 -1.64 14.69 -3.87
N LYS A 27 -2.27 15.46 -2.98
CA LYS A 27 -2.71 16.84 -3.27
C LYS A 27 -1.56 17.81 -3.59
N ALA A 28 -0.32 17.46 -3.25
CA ALA A 28 0.88 18.24 -3.55
C ALA A 28 1.51 17.87 -4.91
N GLY A 29 0.87 17.00 -5.70
CA GLY A 29 1.37 16.56 -7.01
C GLY A 29 2.53 15.56 -6.93
N LYS A 30 2.79 14.98 -5.75
CA LYS A 30 3.74 13.87 -5.57
C LYS A 30 2.99 12.54 -5.56
N PHE A 31 3.71 11.44 -5.68
CA PHE A 31 3.15 10.10 -5.62
C PHE A 31 3.65 9.38 -4.36
N SER A 32 2.75 8.76 -3.62
CA SER A 32 3.05 7.84 -2.51
C SER A 32 2.85 6.40 -2.95
N VAL A 33 3.47 5.47 -2.24
CA VAL A 33 3.33 4.03 -2.49
C VAL A 33 2.74 3.35 -1.25
N SER A 34 1.84 2.40 -1.47
CA SER A 34 1.32 1.48 -0.46
C SER A 34 1.41 0.03 -0.95
N LYS A 35 1.42 -0.91 -0.02
CA LYS A 35 1.37 -2.35 -0.29
C LYS A 35 0.21 -2.97 0.49
N VAL A 36 -0.58 -3.79 -0.17
CA VAL A 36 -1.64 -4.57 0.48
C VAL A 36 -1.01 -5.80 1.12
N LEU A 37 -1.17 -5.92 2.44
CA LEU A 37 -0.58 -6.98 3.25
C LEU A 37 -1.53 -8.15 3.44
N VAL A 38 -2.81 -7.86 3.70
CA VAL A 38 -3.89 -8.84 3.90
C VAL A 38 -5.18 -8.23 3.38
N ILE A 39 -6.05 -9.06 2.81
CA ILE A 39 -7.41 -8.70 2.40
C ILE A 39 -8.40 -9.51 3.23
N ASP A 40 -9.25 -8.84 4.00
CA ASP A 40 -10.39 -9.47 4.68
C ASP A 40 -11.71 -9.11 3.99
N ASP A 41 -12.85 -9.42 4.61
CA ASP A 41 -14.18 -9.18 4.03
C ASP A 41 -14.47 -7.69 3.79
N PHE A 42 -13.97 -6.79 4.64
CA PHE A 42 -14.35 -5.36 4.67
C PHE A 42 -13.17 -4.40 4.46
N THR A 43 -11.94 -4.89 4.62
CA THR A 43 -10.76 -4.08 4.82
C THR A 43 -9.62 -4.55 3.93
N PHE A 44 -8.85 -3.59 3.43
CA PHE A 44 -7.49 -3.81 2.98
C PHE A 44 -6.53 -3.40 4.10
N HIS A 45 -5.78 -4.36 4.62
CA HIS A 45 -4.69 -4.06 5.54
C HIS A 45 -3.48 -3.67 4.72
N VAL A 46 -3.03 -2.42 4.87
CA VAL A 46 -1.97 -1.87 4.02
C VAL A 46 -0.77 -1.42 4.83
N ARG A 47 0.40 -1.49 4.20
CA ARG A 47 1.59 -0.73 4.56
C ARG A 47 1.65 0.52 3.70
N ILE A 48 1.99 1.67 4.29
CA ILE A 48 2.13 2.95 3.58
C ILE A 48 3.57 3.42 3.73
N TYR A 49 4.28 3.61 2.62
CA TYR A 49 5.69 3.99 2.65
C TYR A 49 5.89 5.50 2.77
N ALA A 50 6.99 5.89 3.42
CA ALA A 50 7.36 7.29 3.61
C ALA A 50 7.72 7.98 2.29
N ASN A 51 8.32 7.23 1.35
CA ASN A 51 8.79 7.73 0.05
C ASN A 51 7.74 8.56 -0.70
N LYS A 52 8.21 9.61 -1.35
CA LYS A 52 7.42 10.48 -2.23
C LYS A 52 8.16 10.66 -3.54
N PHE A 53 7.45 10.53 -4.65
CA PHE A 53 8.02 10.58 -5.99
C PHE A 53 7.47 11.77 -6.78
N ASP A 54 8.29 12.36 -7.65
CA ASP A 54 7.89 13.47 -8.53
C ASP A 54 7.13 13.00 -9.78
N LYS A 55 7.23 11.72 -10.10
CA LYS A 55 6.62 11.05 -11.25
C LYS A 55 6.02 9.72 -10.80
N PRO A 56 5.06 9.14 -11.55
CA PRO A 56 4.52 7.81 -11.25
C PRO A 56 5.66 6.77 -11.10
N PRO A 57 5.78 6.08 -9.95
CA PRO A 57 6.85 5.11 -9.72
C PRO A 57 6.48 3.74 -10.29
N LEU A 58 6.59 3.59 -11.62
CA LEU A 58 6.11 2.39 -12.33
C LEU A 58 6.97 1.12 -12.13
N GLU A 59 8.20 1.26 -11.61
CA GLU A 59 9.19 0.17 -11.56
C GLU A 59 9.80 -0.04 -10.16
N VAL A 60 9.18 0.50 -9.11
CA VAL A 60 9.74 0.42 -7.74
C VAL A 60 9.47 -0.94 -7.07
N ASN A 61 10.42 -1.39 -6.25
CA ASN A 61 10.34 -2.61 -5.44
C ASN A 61 10.10 -2.26 -3.96
N SER A 62 9.42 -3.12 -3.20
CA SER A 62 9.20 -2.82 -1.76
C SER A 62 10.50 -2.74 -0.95
N SER A 63 11.56 -3.43 -1.37
CA SER A 63 12.87 -3.41 -0.72
C SER A 63 13.61 -2.07 -0.83
N GLU A 64 13.21 -1.21 -1.77
CA GLU A 64 13.77 0.13 -1.97
C GLU A 64 13.01 1.20 -1.19
N LEU A 65 11.87 0.82 -0.60
CA LEU A 65 10.99 1.70 0.14
C LEU A 65 11.25 1.58 1.64
N ASN A 66 10.98 2.67 2.37
CA ASN A 66 11.16 2.72 3.81
C ASN A 66 9.92 3.29 4.51
N LEU A 67 9.83 3.04 5.82
CA LEU A 67 8.78 3.63 6.68
C LEU A 67 9.21 4.98 7.27
N GLY A 68 10.40 5.47 6.93
CA GLY A 68 10.98 6.69 7.47
C GLY A 68 11.12 6.64 8.99
N SER A 69 11.12 7.82 9.62
CA SER A 69 11.10 7.97 11.07
C SER A 69 10.33 9.24 11.45
N VAL A 70 9.79 9.27 12.67
CA VAL A 70 8.99 10.41 13.17
C VAL A 70 9.83 11.70 13.24
N ASP A 71 11.13 11.56 13.44
CA ASP A 71 12.12 12.63 13.61
C ASP A 71 13.01 12.85 12.36
N GLY A 72 12.81 12.06 11.31
CA GLY A 72 13.67 12.03 10.14
C GLY A 72 13.23 12.98 9.02
N SER A 73 14.17 13.29 8.13
CA SER A 73 13.92 14.05 6.90
C SER A 73 13.14 13.27 5.84
N ASP A 74 13.11 11.94 5.96
CA ASP A 74 12.64 11.03 4.89
C ASP A 74 11.12 10.86 4.88
N GLY A 75 10.43 11.58 5.78
CA GLY A 75 8.99 11.50 5.99
C GLY A 75 8.61 10.37 6.95
N PHE A 76 7.30 10.18 7.10
CA PHE A 76 6.72 9.18 7.99
C PHE A 76 5.81 8.23 7.21
N GLY A 77 6.08 6.93 7.33
CA GLY A 77 5.27 5.83 6.82
C GLY A 77 4.51 5.13 7.93
N ILE A 78 3.61 4.23 7.55
CA ILE A 78 2.78 3.44 8.46
C ILE A 78 3.00 1.96 8.15
N GLY A 79 3.50 1.22 9.15
CA GLY A 79 3.79 -0.21 9.02
C GLY A 79 2.55 -1.07 8.76
N HIS A 80 1.41 -0.67 9.32
CA HIS A 80 0.11 -1.30 9.16
C HIS A 80 -1.02 -0.30 9.41
N ALA A 81 -1.98 -0.26 8.48
CA ALA A 81 -3.23 0.47 8.62
C ALA A 81 -4.39 -0.33 8.01
N PRO A 82 -5.48 -0.59 8.75
CA PRO A 82 -6.73 -1.03 8.15
C PRO A 82 -7.40 0.12 7.39
N ILE A 83 -7.74 -0.10 6.12
CA ILE A 83 -8.52 0.84 5.31
C ILE A 83 -9.74 0.10 4.76
N ASP A 84 -10.93 0.66 4.92
CA ASP A 84 -12.14 0.07 4.36
C ASP A 84 -12.07 0.01 2.83
N LYS A 85 -12.67 -1.03 2.24
CA LYS A 85 -12.58 -1.28 0.79
C LYS A 85 -13.12 -0.11 -0.05
N GLU A 86 -14.18 0.55 0.41
CA GLU A 86 -14.79 1.66 -0.31
C GLU A 86 -13.89 2.90 -0.31
N GLY A 87 -13.34 3.26 0.85
CA GLY A 87 -12.38 4.33 1.03
C GLY A 87 -11.14 4.14 0.16
N PHE A 88 -10.61 2.92 0.10
CA PHE A 88 -9.44 2.61 -0.72
C PHE A 88 -9.71 2.76 -2.24
N LEU A 89 -10.91 2.40 -2.71
CA LEU A 89 -11.29 2.49 -4.13
C LEU A 89 -11.67 3.91 -4.57
N ASN A 90 -12.09 4.77 -3.62
CA ASN A 90 -12.36 6.18 -3.90
C ASN A 90 -11.08 6.97 -4.19
N GLU A 91 -9.93 6.48 -3.73
CA GLU A 91 -8.63 7.05 -4.04
C GLU A 91 -8.20 6.75 -5.49
N LEU A 92 -7.37 7.64 -6.06
CA LEU A 92 -6.75 7.42 -7.38
C LEU A 92 -5.60 6.42 -7.26
N THR A 93 -5.94 5.14 -7.14
CA THR A 93 -4.98 4.06 -6.89
C THR A 93 -4.56 3.37 -8.19
N PHE A 94 -3.26 3.15 -8.39
CA PHE A 94 -2.71 2.56 -9.62
C PHE A 94 -1.76 1.41 -9.30
N PHE A 95 -1.88 0.29 -10.01
CA PHE A 95 -1.04 -0.89 -9.78
C PHE A 95 0.39 -0.70 -10.29
N ILE A 96 1.36 -1.16 -9.50
CA ILE A 96 2.78 -1.20 -9.87
C ILE A 96 3.17 -2.64 -10.19
N ARG A 97 3.08 -3.52 -9.18
CA ARG A 97 3.49 -4.92 -9.26
C ARG A 97 2.93 -5.70 -8.07
N GLN A 98 3.00 -7.02 -8.14
CA GLN A 98 2.73 -7.90 -7.01
C GLN A 98 4.04 -8.49 -6.49
N GLU A 99 4.16 -8.57 -5.17
CA GLU A 99 5.29 -9.17 -4.46
C GLU A 99 4.79 -10.10 -3.35
N SER A 100 5.65 -10.95 -2.80
CA SER A 100 5.32 -11.69 -1.59
C SER A 100 5.20 -10.75 -0.39
N VAL A 101 4.32 -11.09 0.55
CA VAL A 101 4.26 -10.47 1.88
C VAL A 101 5.11 -11.29 2.84
N SER A 102 6.02 -10.64 3.54
CA SER A 102 6.89 -11.28 4.53
C SER A 102 6.25 -11.29 5.92
N GLU A 103 6.72 -12.21 6.79
CA GLU A 103 6.25 -12.32 8.17
C GLU A 103 6.49 -11.05 9.01
N GLU A 104 7.56 -10.32 8.72
CA GLU A 104 7.88 -9.03 9.33
C GLU A 104 6.89 -7.96 8.90
N GLU A 105 6.45 -7.97 7.64
CA GLU A 105 5.42 -7.05 7.17
C GLU A 105 4.08 -7.22 7.89
N LEU A 106 3.81 -8.42 8.39
CA LEU A 106 2.57 -8.77 9.10
C LEU A 106 2.59 -8.46 10.60
N GLU A 107 3.68 -7.92 11.16
CA GLU A 107 3.78 -7.65 12.61
C GLU A 107 2.62 -6.77 13.11
N GLY A 108 2.36 -5.63 12.44
CA GLY A 108 1.27 -4.73 12.80
C GLY A 108 -0.11 -5.36 12.63
N TYR A 109 -0.28 -6.23 11.63
CA TYR A 109 -1.54 -6.97 11.45
C TYR A 109 -1.78 -7.97 12.58
N LYS A 110 -0.74 -8.64 13.07
CA LYS A 110 -0.85 -9.56 14.23
C LYS A 110 -1.28 -8.80 15.49
N TYR A 111 -0.69 -7.64 15.77
CA TYR A 111 -1.14 -6.79 16.88
C TYR A 111 -2.59 -6.32 16.74
N TYR A 112 -3.01 -6.01 15.50
CA TYR A 112 -4.41 -5.66 15.22
C TYR A 112 -5.36 -6.83 15.55
N LEU A 113 -5.03 -8.05 15.14
CA LEU A 113 -5.84 -9.23 15.46
C LEU A 113 -5.92 -9.46 16.97
N ASP A 114 -4.81 -9.32 17.68
CA ASP A 114 -4.77 -9.49 19.14
C ASP A 114 -5.62 -8.45 19.88
N ALA A 115 -5.68 -7.21 19.38
CA ALA A 115 -6.48 -6.13 19.96
C ALA A 115 -7.99 -6.23 19.67
N MET A 116 -8.37 -6.99 18.64
CA MET A 116 -9.76 -7.17 18.20
C MET A 116 -10.43 -8.43 18.79
N GLN A 117 -9.73 -9.17 19.66
CA GLN A 117 -10.28 -10.27 20.45
C GLN A 117 -11.20 -9.76 21.56
#